data_AF-A0A849M1V1-F1
#
_entry.id   AF-A0A849M1V1-F1
#
_cell.length_a   1.000
_cell.length_b   1.000
_cell.length_c   1.000
_cell.angle_alpha   90.00
_cell.angle_beta   90.00
_cell.angle_gamma   90.00
#
_symmetry.space_group_name_H-M   'P 1'
#
loop_
_entity.id
_entity.type
_entity.pdbx_description
1 polymer ?
#
loop_
_entity_poly.entity_id
_entity_poly.type
_entity_poly.pdbx_seq_one_letter_code
_entity_poly.pdbx_strand_id
1 'polypeptide(L)'
;MKVFLMIIGAILVIAALSIFWAYSSFTYQPDYFEEVEKINFSEKRQQGREIEARVREELNETGETKVSGDEITSLIISQISKRGKVDLQPIVKKVKSEIIDGRLKMEALVDVEKLTKQEMPDKVREYLDLFLESAPKDMLENVYVSFDGIPIRDGSVLKFAEDAQINIGDFSYDLASIKGSHKIRIGASMLKKLGISNFEVLENQILLKK
;
A
#
# COMPACT_ATOMS: atom_id res chain seq x y z
N MET A 1 -52.37 12.95 -2.40
CA MET A 1 -51.31 13.80 -1.82
C MET A 1 -50.45 13.08 -0.76
N LYS A 2 -51.03 12.42 0.26
CA LYS A 2 -50.26 11.70 1.30
C LYS A 2 -49.34 10.57 0.78
N VAL A 3 -49.79 9.79 -0.20
CA VAL A 3 -49.00 8.70 -0.80
C VAL A 3 -47.77 9.21 -1.54
N PHE A 4 -47.90 10.32 -2.27
CA PHE A 4 -46.79 10.95 -2.99
C PHE A 4 -45.70 11.49 -2.04
N LEU A 5 -46.12 12.11 -0.92
CA LEU A 5 -45.19 12.57 0.12
C LEU A 5 -44.47 11.41 0.83
N MET A 6 -45.14 10.28 1.04
CA MET A 6 -44.50 9.08 1.59
C MET A 6 -43.46 8.49 0.63
N ILE A 7 -43.73 8.46 -0.67
CA ILE A 7 -42.78 7.96 -1.68
C ILE A 7 -41.54 8.87 -1.74
N ILE A 8 -41.72 10.19 -1.76
CA ILE A 8 -40.59 11.13 -1.72
C ILE A 8 -39.77 10.96 -0.44
N GLY A 9 -40.44 10.84 0.72
CA GLY A 9 -39.77 10.60 1.99
C GLY A 9 -38.92 9.32 1.99
N ALA A 10 -39.46 8.22 1.45
CA ALA A 10 -38.73 6.96 1.34
C ALA A 10 -37.49 7.07 0.43
N ILE A 11 -37.61 7.75 -0.72
CA ILE A 11 -36.48 7.98 -1.63
C ILE A 11 -35.38 8.80 -0.94
N LEU A 12 -35.74 9.85 -0.21
CA LEU A 12 -34.77 10.68 0.52
C LEU A 12 -34.03 9.90 1.61
N VAL A 13 -34.73 9.02 2.33
CA VAL A 13 -34.10 8.16 3.35
C VAL A 13 -33.14 7.16 2.71
N ILE A 14 -33.53 6.51 1.61
CA ILE A 14 -32.65 5.58 0.88
C ILE A 14 -31.41 6.33 0.38
N ALA A 15 -31.59 7.51 -0.22
CA ALA A 15 -30.48 8.33 -0.69
C ALA A 15 -29.54 8.73 0.46
N ALA A 16 -30.09 9.16 1.60
CA ALA A 16 -29.31 9.50 2.78
C ALA A 16 -28.52 8.30 3.33
N LEU A 17 -29.13 7.11 3.38
CA LEU A 17 -28.46 5.87 3.80
C LEU A 17 -27.36 5.46 2.81
N SER A 18 -27.59 5.60 1.50
CA SER A 18 -26.57 5.32 0.49
C SER A 18 -25.39 6.29 0.59
N ILE A 19 -25.65 7.57 0.82
CA ILE A 19 -24.60 8.59 1.02
C ILE A 19 -23.83 8.28 2.31
N PHE A 20 -24.53 7.96 3.41
CA PHE A 20 -23.91 7.60 4.68
C PHE A 20 -23.04 6.34 4.55
N TRP A 21 -23.54 5.31 3.86
CA TRP A 21 -22.80 4.08 3.63
C TRP A 21 -21.55 4.33 2.80
N ALA A 22 -21.68 5.03 1.66
CA ALA A 22 -20.54 5.42 0.85
C ALA A 22 -19.52 6.23 1.67
N TYR A 23 -19.99 7.20 2.47
CA TYR A 23 -19.15 7.98 3.36
C TYR A 23 -18.38 7.08 4.32
N SER A 24 -19.07 6.20 5.04
CA SER A 24 -18.45 5.28 6.00
C SER A 24 -17.42 4.35 5.36
N SER A 25 -17.69 3.84 4.16
CA SER A 25 -16.78 2.96 3.43
C SER A 25 -15.51 3.69 2.97
N PHE A 26 -15.60 4.96 2.56
CA PHE A 26 -14.43 5.75 2.18
C PHE A 26 -13.59 6.21 3.38
N THR A 27 -14.22 6.47 4.53
CA THR A 27 -13.51 6.89 5.76
C THR A 27 -13.07 5.72 6.61
N TYR A 28 -13.36 4.49 6.21
CA TYR A 28 -12.99 3.32 6.98
C TYR A 28 -11.48 3.27 7.18
N GLN A 29 -11.08 3.19 8.44
CA GLN A 29 -9.75 2.81 8.88
C GLN A 29 -9.92 1.84 10.06
N PRO A 30 -9.09 0.80 10.19
CA PRO A 30 -9.11 -0.03 11.38
C PRO A 30 -8.75 0.78 12.64
N ASP A 31 -9.43 0.54 13.76
CA ASP A 31 -9.24 1.29 15.01
C ASP A 31 -7.77 1.29 15.49
N TYR A 32 -7.06 0.16 15.35
CA TYR A 32 -5.64 0.07 15.72
C TYR A 32 -4.73 0.98 14.89
N PHE A 33 -5.19 1.42 13.71
CA PHE A 33 -4.39 2.27 12.83
C PHE A 33 -4.30 3.71 13.35
N GLU A 34 -5.17 4.09 14.30
CA GLU A 34 -5.06 5.36 15.02
C GLU A 34 -3.80 5.42 15.87
N GLU A 35 -3.36 4.28 16.42
CA GLU A 35 -2.16 4.15 17.24
C GLU A 35 -0.85 4.11 16.42
N VAL A 36 -0.94 3.82 15.11
CA VAL A 36 0.23 3.83 14.23
C VAL A 36 0.84 5.23 14.19
N GLU A 37 2.13 5.32 14.45
CA GLU A 37 2.86 6.58 14.49
C GLU A 37 2.90 7.26 13.11
N LYS A 38 2.95 8.60 13.14
CA LYS A 38 3.21 9.37 11.91
C LYS A 38 4.58 9.02 11.38
N ILE A 39 4.67 8.85 10.07
CA ILE A 39 5.93 8.47 9.44
C ILE A 39 6.98 9.58 9.56
N ASN A 40 8.15 9.23 10.08
CA ASN A 40 9.35 10.06 9.98
C ASN A 40 10.19 9.61 8.77
N PHE A 41 10.05 10.32 7.65
CA PHE A 41 10.71 9.93 6.40
C PHE A 41 12.24 9.96 6.45
N SER A 42 12.84 10.90 7.20
CA SER A 42 14.32 10.98 7.29
C SER A 42 14.86 9.76 8.03
N GLU A 43 14.21 9.39 9.13
CA GLU A 43 14.52 8.22 9.92
C GLU A 43 14.29 6.93 9.13
N LYS A 44 13.12 6.74 8.51
CA LYS A 44 12.84 5.55 7.68
C LYS A 44 13.81 5.41 6.50
N ARG A 45 14.23 6.53 5.89
CA ARG A 45 15.26 6.53 4.85
C ARG A 45 16.62 6.11 5.39
N GLN A 46 16.99 6.52 6.60
CA GLN A 46 18.23 6.12 7.25
C GLN A 46 18.20 4.62 7.63
N GLN A 47 17.16 4.19 8.34
CA GLN A 47 16.92 2.78 8.68
C GLN A 47 16.98 1.90 7.44
N GLY A 48 16.31 2.29 6.34
CA GLY A 48 16.35 1.50 5.10
C GLY A 48 17.74 1.37 4.48
N ARG A 49 18.64 2.36 4.66
CA ARG A 49 20.04 2.24 4.21
C ARG A 49 20.85 1.31 5.12
N GLU A 50 20.64 1.39 6.42
CA GLU A 50 21.30 0.53 7.41
C GLU A 50 20.88 -0.93 7.22
N ILE A 51 19.57 -1.19 7.02
CA ILE A 51 19.04 -2.52 6.69
C ILE A 51 19.62 -3.02 5.37
N GLU A 52 19.66 -2.19 4.31
CA GLU A 52 20.26 -2.62 3.02
C GLU A 52 21.75 -2.97 3.16
N ALA A 53 22.50 -2.25 4.00
CA ALA A 53 23.89 -2.54 4.29
C ALA A 53 24.04 -3.86 5.05
N ARG A 54 23.27 -4.03 6.15
CA ARG A 54 23.21 -5.27 6.95
C ARG A 54 22.87 -6.49 6.09
N VAL A 55 21.80 -6.41 5.31
CA VAL A 55 21.34 -7.47 4.40
C VAL A 55 22.44 -7.85 3.41
N ARG A 56 23.19 -6.87 2.88
CA ARG A 56 24.29 -7.14 1.95
C ARG A 56 25.46 -7.85 2.62
N GLU A 57 25.84 -7.40 3.81
CA GLU A 57 26.94 -7.97 4.60
C GLU A 57 26.62 -9.42 4.98
N GLU A 58 25.46 -9.66 5.60
CA GLU A 58 25.01 -11.00 6.00
C GLU A 58 24.92 -11.95 4.77
N LEU A 59 24.33 -11.50 3.66
CA LEU A 59 24.31 -12.30 2.43
C LEU A 59 25.69 -12.59 1.83
N ASN A 60 26.72 -11.77 2.09
CA ASN A 60 28.09 -12.05 1.67
C ASN A 60 28.79 -13.05 2.59
N GLU A 61 28.50 -13.00 3.89
CA GLU A 61 29.18 -13.80 4.91
C GLU A 61 28.57 -15.18 5.10
N THR A 62 27.24 -15.26 5.21
CA THR A 62 26.51 -16.50 5.55
C THR A 62 25.75 -17.08 4.36
N GLY A 63 25.48 -16.25 3.33
CA GLY A 63 24.63 -16.61 2.21
C GLY A 63 23.13 -16.45 2.48
N GLU A 64 22.73 -16.08 3.69
CA GLU A 64 21.34 -15.87 4.07
C GLU A 64 21.13 -14.71 5.07
N THR A 65 19.98 -14.04 5.02
CA THR A 65 19.63 -12.97 5.95
C THR A 65 18.13 -12.90 6.14
N LYS A 66 17.69 -12.35 7.27
CA LYS A 66 16.28 -12.16 7.58
C LYS A 66 15.93 -10.67 7.54
N VAL A 67 14.77 -10.39 6.97
CA VAL A 67 14.15 -9.06 6.92
C VAL A 67 12.76 -9.16 7.55
N SER A 68 12.53 -8.45 8.64
CA SER A 68 11.23 -8.46 9.32
C SER A 68 10.18 -7.64 8.58
N GLY A 69 8.90 -7.87 8.91
CA GLY A 69 7.78 -7.16 8.32
C GLY A 69 7.87 -5.63 8.47
N ASP A 70 8.33 -5.13 9.61
CA ASP A 70 8.50 -3.69 9.88
C ASP A 70 9.69 -3.06 9.12
N GLU A 71 10.77 -3.82 8.92
CA GLU A 71 11.93 -3.41 8.12
C GLU A 71 11.57 -3.18 6.65
N ILE A 72 10.58 -3.90 6.11
CA ILE A 72 10.12 -3.77 4.72
C ILE A 72 9.66 -2.34 4.42
N THR A 73 8.95 -1.69 5.35
CA THR A 73 8.52 -0.29 5.19
C THR A 73 9.73 0.63 4.95
N SER A 74 10.76 0.54 5.80
CA SER A 74 11.98 1.34 5.70
C SER A 74 12.73 1.07 4.38
N LEU A 75 12.82 -0.19 3.98
CA LEU A 75 13.41 -0.58 2.69
C LEU A 75 12.65 0.06 1.51
N ILE A 76 11.33 -0.05 1.46
CA ILE A 76 10.50 0.51 0.37
C ILE A 76 10.65 2.03 0.28
N ILE A 77 10.54 2.74 1.41
CA ILE A 77 10.69 4.20 1.46
C ILE A 77 12.08 4.62 0.96
N SER A 78 13.13 3.93 1.38
CA SER A 78 14.50 4.23 0.95
C SER A 78 14.68 4.03 -0.56
N GLN A 79 14.07 3.00 -1.15
CA GLN A 79 14.17 2.70 -2.57
C GLN A 79 13.36 3.68 -3.44
N ILE A 80 12.16 4.07 -3.00
CA ILE A 80 11.34 5.07 -3.73
C ILE A 80 12.05 6.42 -3.72
N SER A 81 12.58 6.83 -2.56
CA SER A 81 13.33 8.08 -2.41
C SER A 81 14.56 8.15 -3.31
N LYS A 82 15.30 7.04 -3.49
CA LYS A 82 16.46 6.96 -4.40
C LYS A 82 16.10 7.15 -5.88
N ARG A 83 14.87 6.79 -6.28
CA ARG A 83 14.43 6.88 -7.68
C ARG A 83 13.96 8.27 -8.09
N GLY A 84 13.68 9.16 -7.13
CA GLY A 84 13.34 10.56 -7.38
C GLY A 84 12.06 10.81 -8.17
N LYS A 85 11.22 9.78 -8.38
CA LYS A 85 10.03 9.87 -9.24
C LYS A 85 8.76 10.33 -8.51
N VAL A 86 8.69 10.09 -7.20
CA VAL A 86 7.53 10.45 -6.37
C VAL A 86 8.05 10.89 -5.02
N ASP A 87 7.70 12.09 -4.60
CA ASP A 87 7.92 12.52 -3.23
C ASP A 87 6.77 12.04 -2.36
N LEU A 88 7.01 10.97 -1.59
CA LEU A 88 6.03 10.38 -0.70
C LEU A 88 5.75 11.24 0.54
N GLN A 89 6.65 12.17 0.88
CA GLN A 89 6.58 12.92 2.14
C GLN A 89 5.29 13.72 2.33
N PRO A 90 4.77 14.45 1.32
CA PRO A 90 3.48 15.12 1.44
C PRO A 90 2.28 14.17 1.33
N ILE A 91 2.48 12.91 0.94
CA ILE A 91 1.41 11.99 0.55
C ILE A 91 1.13 10.98 1.65
N VAL A 92 2.13 10.31 2.19
CA VAL A 92 1.93 9.24 3.19
C VAL A 92 2.06 9.82 4.59
N LYS A 93 0.98 9.77 5.37
CA LYS A 93 0.93 10.27 6.76
C LYS A 93 1.32 9.21 7.78
N LYS A 94 0.93 7.97 7.54
CA LYS A 94 1.22 6.80 8.37
C LYS A 94 1.46 5.61 7.46
N VAL A 95 2.32 4.68 7.88
CA VAL A 95 2.53 3.42 7.18
C VAL A 95 2.96 2.35 8.16
N LYS A 96 2.44 1.15 7.96
CA LYS A 96 2.80 -0.05 8.70
C LYS A 96 2.97 -1.19 7.70
N SER A 97 3.89 -2.10 7.99
CA SER A 97 3.96 -3.37 7.29
C SER A 97 4.22 -4.50 8.28
N GLU A 98 3.63 -5.65 8.02
CA GLU A 98 3.77 -6.85 8.84
C GLU A 98 3.66 -8.10 7.96
N ILE A 99 4.16 -9.21 8.48
CA ILE A 99 4.02 -10.52 7.83
C ILE A 99 3.28 -11.42 8.81
N ILE A 100 2.04 -11.76 8.47
CA ILE A 100 1.16 -12.59 9.30
C ILE A 100 0.66 -13.72 8.42
N ASP A 101 0.73 -14.97 8.92
CA ASP A 101 0.28 -16.16 8.19
C ASP A 101 0.90 -16.29 6.79
N GLY A 102 2.16 -15.88 6.64
CA GLY A 102 2.89 -15.90 5.35
C GLY A 102 2.43 -14.84 4.34
N ARG A 103 1.57 -13.92 4.73
CA ARG A 103 1.06 -12.81 3.90
C ARG A 103 1.76 -11.53 4.28
N LEU A 104 2.23 -10.77 3.28
CA LEU A 104 2.72 -9.43 3.49
C LEU A 104 1.52 -8.48 3.52
N LYS A 105 1.28 -7.89 4.68
CA LYS A 105 0.29 -6.83 4.85
C LYS A 105 1.00 -5.49 4.92
N MET A 106 0.58 -4.55 4.09
CA MET A 106 1.04 -3.16 4.11
C MET A 106 -0.16 -2.24 4.22
N GLU A 107 -0.07 -1.23 5.06
CA GLU A 107 -1.18 -0.34 5.39
C GLU A 107 -0.65 1.08 5.43
N ALA A 108 -1.41 2.02 4.87
CA ALA A 108 -1.01 3.42 4.80
C ALA A 108 -2.21 4.34 4.97
N LEU A 109 -2.00 5.47 5.64
CA LEU A 109 -2.91 6.61 5.60
C LEU A 109 -2.34 7.63 4.63
N VAL A 110 -3.11 7.98 3.62
CA VAL A 110 -2.63 8.73 2.45
C VAL A 110 -3.45 9.99 2.22
N ASP A 111 -2.76 11.09 1.94
CA ASP A 111 -3.33 12.33 1.41
C ASP A 111 -3.31 12.25 -0.12
N VAL A 112 -4.45 11.84 -0.66
CA VAL A 112 -4.66 11.65 -2.10
C VAL A 112 -4.78 13.00 -2.81
N GLU A 113 -5.14 14.07 -2.13
CA GLU A 113 -5.13 15.41 -2.71
C GLU A 113 -3.70 15.81 -3.13
N LYS A 114 -2.68 15.44 -2.35
CA LYS A 114 -1.28 15.74 -2.71
C LYS A 114 -0.73 14.91 -3.86
N LEU A 115 -1.41 13.82 -4.26
CA LEU A 115 -1.00 13.05 -5.44
C LEU A 115 -1.14 13.86 -6.74
N THR A 116 -2.07 14.82 -6.80
CA THR A 116 -2.25 15.71 -7.97
C THR A 116 -0.99 16.49 -8.35
N LYS A 117 -0.10 16.72 -7.38
CA LYS A 117 1.15 17.47 -7.56
C LYS A 117 2.30 16.60 -8.07
N GLN A 118 2.10 15.29 -8.18
CA GLN A 118 3.13 14.36 -8.62
C GLN A 118 3.08 14.14 -10.14
N GLU A 119 4.24 13.93 -10.73
CA GLU A 119 4.33 13.42 -12.10
C GLU A 119 3.88 11.96 -12.12
N MET A 120 2.90 11.66 -12.96
CA MET A 120 2.40 10.31 -13.16
C MET A 120 1.98 10.11 -14.62
N PRO A 121 1.94 8.86 -15.12
CA PRO A 121 1.45 8.57 -16.46
C PRO A 121 0.00 9.06 -16.64
N ASP A 122 -0.34 9.57 -17.84
CA ASP A 122 -1.67 10.16 -18.12
C ASP A 122 -2.83 9.25 -17.73
N LYS A 123 -2.73 7.95 -18.01
CA LYS A 123 -3.77 6.98 -17.62
C LYS A 123 -3.97 6.87 -16.12
N VAL A 124 -2.90 7.00 -15.34
CA VAL A 124 -2.99 6.97 -13.87
C VAL A 124 -3.61 8.28 -13.38
N ARG A 125 -3.28 9.41 -14.02
CA ARG A 125 -3.89 10.71 -13.73
C ARG A 125 -5.39 10.70 -13.99
N GLU A 126 -5.85 10.15 -15.10
CA GLU A 126 -7.27 10.03 -15.43
C GLU A 126 -8.07 9.28 -14.34
N TYR A 127 -7.56 8.14 -13.84
CA TYR A 127 -8.22 7.42 -12.76
C TYR A 127 -8.19 8.17 -11.43
N LEU A 128 -7.09 8.88 -11.14
CA LEU A 128 -6.98 9.72 -9.95
C LEU A 128 -7.99 10.88 -10.01
N ASP A 129 -8.13 11.55 -11.16
CA ASP A 129 -9.08 12.65 -11.34
C ASP A 129 -10.52 12.16 -11.15
N LEU A 130 -10.88 11.02 -11.73
CA LEU A 130 -12.19 10.39 -11.51
C LEU A 130 -12.46 10.06 -10.03
N PHE A 131 -11.44 9.57 -9.31
CA PHE A 131 -11.54 9.32 -7.87
C PHE A 131 -11.74 10.62 -7.09
N LEU A 132 -10.94 11.65 -7.38
CA LEU A 132 -11.02 12.97 -6.73
C LEU A 132 -12.37 13.67 -6.98
N GLU A 133 -12.99 13.47 -8.15
CA GLU A 133 -14.32 14.00 -8.47
C GLU A 133 -15.45 13.25 -7.75
N SER A 134 -15.25 11.95 -7.49
CA SER A 134 -16.29 11.09 -6.90
C SER A 134 -16.24 11.05 -5.36
N ALA A 135 -15.06 11.28 -4.78
CA ALA A 135 -14.84 11.22 -3.34
C ALA A 135 -15.18 12.55 -2.64
N PRO A 136 -15.84 12.52 -1.47
CA PRO A 136 -16.01 13.71 -0.62
C PRO A 136 -14.67 14.36 -0.27
N LYS A 137 -14.60 15.69 -0.38
CA LYS A 137 -13.34 16.45 -0.23
C LYS A 137 -12.67 16.27 1.13
N ASP A 138 -13.47 16.15 2.19
CA ASP A 138 -13.01 15.94 3.56
C ASP A 138 -12.32 14.58 3.77
N MET A 139 -12.49 13.63 2.83
CA MET A 139 -11.86 12.30 2.90
C MET A 139 -10.51 12.23 2.23
N LEU A 140 -10.24 13.11 1.27
CA LEU A 140 -9.05 13.03 0.42
C LEU A 140 -7.75 13.14 1.20
N GLU A 141 -7.79 13.74 2.40
CA GLU A 141 -6.64 13.88 3.26
C GLU A 141 -6.29 12.60 4.05
N ASN A 142 -7.25 11.72 4.31
CA ASN A 142 -7.09 10.57 5.22
C ASN A 142 -7.64 9.29 4.57
N VAL A 143 -7.19 8.99 3.36
CA VAL A 143 -7.59 7.77 2.66
C VAL A 143 -6.77 6.61 3.21
N TYR A 144 -7.43 5.64 3.82
CA TYR A 144 -6.79 4.39 4.22
C TYR A 144 -6.57 3.51 2.99
N VAL A 145 -5.35 3.02 2.79
CA VAL A 145 -5.00 2.09 1.73
C VAL A 145 -4.29 0.91 2.36
N SER A 146 -4.72 -0.31 2.04
CA SER A 146 -3.98 -1.50 2.42
C SER A 146 -3.71 -2.42 1.25
N PHE A 147 -2.67 -3.21 1.39
CA PHE A 147 -2.27 -4.27 0.49
C PHE A 147 -2.08 -5.52 1.34
N ASP A 148 -2.59 -6.65 0.86
CA ASP A 148 -2.43 -7.94 1.48
C ASP A 148 -2.13 -8.97 0.38
N GLY A 149 -1.00 -9.67 0.45
CA GLY A 149 -0.73 -10.75 -0.48
C GLY A 149 0.42 -11.65 -0.10
N ILE A 150 0.41 -12.87 -0.63
CA ILE A 150 1.49 -13.83 -0.43
C ILE A 150 2.62 -13.50 -1.42
N PRO A 151 3.83 -13.14 -0.94
CA PRO A 151 4.97 -12.92 -1.82
C PRO A 151 5.41 -14.24 -2.44
N ILE A 152 5.49 -14.29 -3.77
CA ILE A 152 5.91 -15.48 -4.54
C ILE A 152 7.07 -15.14 -5.46
N ARG A 153 7.97 -16.12 -5.66
CA ARG A 153 9.08 -15.99 -6.58
C ARG A 153 8.64 -16.43 -7.97
N ASP A 154 8.86 -15.56 -8.96
CA ASP A 154 8.73 -15.90 -10.38
C ASP A 154 10.05 -15.58 -11.08
N GLY A 155 10.90 -16.60 -11.24
CA GLY A 155 12.24 -16.47 -11.80
C GLY A 155 13.12 -15.54 -10.96
N SER A 156 13.47 -14.37 -11.52
CA SER A 156 14.28 -13.35 -10.84
C SER A 156 13.45 -12.19 -10.28
N VAL A 157 12.14 -12.38 -10.14
CA VAL A 157 11.18 -11.32 -9.78
C VAL A 157 10.36 -11.76 -8.56
N LEU A 158 10.16 -10.83 -7.64
CA LEU A 158 9.15 -10.95 -6.59
C LEU A 158 7.80 -10.50 -7.15
N LYS A 159 6.82 -11.40 -7.09
CA LYS A 159 5.42 -11.15 -7.40
C LYS A 159 4.57 -11.47 -6.17
N PHE A 160 3.27 -11.29 -6.30
CA PHE A 160 2.30 -11.76 -5.32
C PHE A 160 1.39 -12.80 -5.94
N ALA A 161 0.87 -13.69 -5.11
CA ALA A 161 -0.14 -14.66 -5.50
C ALA A 161 -1.40 -13.97 -6.03
N GLU A 162 -2.22 -14.72 -6.77
CA GLU A 162 -3.40 -14.18 -7.47
C GLU A 162 -4.49 -13.67 -6.51
N ASP A 163 -4.49 -14.18 -5.28
CA ASP A 163 -5.37 -13.78 -4.18
C ASP A 163 -4.89 -12.54 -3.42
N ALA A 164 -3.87 -11.83 -3.94
CA ALA A 164 -3.45 -10.56 -3.38
C ALA A 164 -4.56 -9.52 -3.57
N GLN A 165 -4.78 -8.69 -2.55
CA GLN A 165 -5.83 -7.67 -2.51
C GLN A 165 -5.24 -6.29 -2.23
N ILE A 166 -5.89 -5.27 -2.79
CA ILE A 166 -5.69 -3.88 -2.41
C ILE A 166 -7.03 -3.39 -1.87
N ASN A 167 -7.00 -2.76 -0.70
CA ASN A 167 -8.16 -2.10 -0.13
C ASN A 167 -7.96 -0.57 -0.14
N ILE A 168 -9.03 0.16 -0.45
CA ILE A 168 -9.09 1.63 -0.33
C ILE A 168 -10.32 1.93 0.50
N GLY A 169 -10.13 2.39 1.75
CA GLY A 169 -11.16 2.34 2.76
C GLY A 169 -11.67 0.90 2.94
N ASP A 170 -12.98 0.71 2.86
CA ASP A 170 -13.67 -0.58 2.94
C ASP A 170 -13.84 -1.27 1.56
N PHE A 171 -13.40 -0.63 0.47
CA PHE A 171 -13.47 -1.23 -0.86
C PHE A 171 -12.28 -2.17 -1.08
N SER A 172 -12.57 -3.46 -1.32
CA SER A 172 -11.57 -4.48 -1.62
C SER A 172 -11.51 -4.81 -3.11
N TYR A 173 -10.31 -4.88 -3.66
CA TYR A 173 -10.05 -5.19 -5.07
C TYR A 173 -9.01 -6.29 -5.18
N ASP A 174 -9.32 -7.34 -5.93
CA ASP A 174 -8.33 -8.36 -6.28
C ASP A 174 -7.25 -7.74 -7.17
N LEU A 175 -5.99 -7.87 -6.79
CA LEU A 175 -4.86 -7.34 -7.55
C LEU A 175 -4.83 -7.90 -8.98
N ALA A 176 -5.22 -9.17 -9.16
CA ALA A 176 -5.32 -9.81 -10.47
C ALA A 176 -6.33 -9.11 -11.41
N SER A 177 -7.40 -8.52 -10.85
CA SER A 177 -8.42 -7.80 -11.63
C SER A 177 -7.94 -6.42 -12.13
N ILE A 178 -6.90 -5.87 -11.50
CA ILE A 178 -6.38 -4.54 -11.83
C ILE A 178 -5.54 -4.61 -13.10
N LYS A 179 -6.00 -3.93 -14.15
CA LYS A 179 -5.35 -3.92 -15.47
C LYS A 179 -3.88 -3.47 -15.37
N GLY A 180 -2.95 -4.37 -15.66
CA GLY A 180 -1.51 -4.09 -15.59
C GLY A 180 -0.83 -4.54 -14.30
N SER A 181 -1.55 -5.15 -13.37
CA SER A 181 -1.01 -5.71 -12.12
C SER A 181 0.11 -6.72 -12.31
N HIS A 182 0.05 -7.54 -13.37
CA HIS A 182 1.13 -8.46 -13.79
C HIS A 182 2.48 -7.75 -14.08
N LYS A 183 2.49 -6.43 -14.21
CA LYS A 183 3.71 -5.60 -14.38
C LYS A 183 4.25 -5.06 -13.05
N ILE A 184 3.52 -5.22 -11.94
CA ILE A 184 3.98 -4.82 -10.61
C ILE A 184 5.07 -5.81 -10.19
N ARG A 185 6.32 -5.39 -10.41
CA ARG A 185 7.53 -6.13 -10.06
C ARG A 185 8.21 -5.37 -8.94
N ILE A 186 7.89 -5.72 -7.70
CA ILE A 186 8.51 -5.08 -6.54
C ILE A 186 9.92 -5.65 -6.36
N GLY A 187 10.88 -4.79 -6.04
CA GLY A 187 12.20 -5.25 -5.59
C GLY A 187 13.08 -5.94 -6.65
N ALA A 188 12.64 -6.18 -7.89
CA ALA A 188 13.45 -6.92 -8.89
C ALA A 188 14.87 -6.33 -9.08
N SER A 189 14.99 -5.00 -9.08
CA SER A 189 16.31 -4.35 -9.14
C SER A 189 17.13 -4.50 -7.86
N MET A 190 16.46 -4.53 -6.70
CA MET A 190 17.10 -4.68 -5.39
C MET A 190 17.58 -6.13 -5.20
N LEU A 191 16.70 -7.11 -5.44
CA LEU A 191 17.01 -8.53 -5.41
C LEU A 191 18.18 -8.87 -6.32
N LYS A 192 18.18 -8.34 -7.55
CA LYS A 192 19.30 -8.50 -8.50
C LYS A 192 20.59 -7.85 -7.99
N LYS A 193 20.53 -6.63 -7.44
CA LYS A 193 21.71 -5.93 -6.90
C LYS A 193 22.32 -6.65 -5.68
N LEU A 194 21.49 -7.29 -4.88
CA LEU A 194 21.91 -8.02 -3.68
C LEU A 194 22.27 -9.49 -3.97
N GLY A 195 22.09 -9.95 -5.21
CA GLY A 195 22.40 -11.32 -5.62
C GLY A 195 21.46 -12.37 -5.06
N ILE A 196 20.23 -12.00 -4.66
CA ILE A 196 19.29 -12.90 -3.98
C ILE A 196 18.73 -13.95 -4.98
N SER A 197 19.15 -15.21 -4.83
CA SER A 197 18.71 -16.33 -5.67
C SER A 197 17.45 -17.03 -5.16
N ASN A 198 17.11 -16.88 -3.87
CA ASN A 198 15.88 -17.44 -3.32
C ASN A 198 15.34 -16.59 -2.14
N PHE A 199 14.08 -16.77 -1.80
CA PHE A 199 13.53 -16.28 -0.53
C PHE A 199 12.43 -17.20 -0.01
N GLU A 200 12.25 -17.20 1.30
CA GLU A 200 11.19 -17.92 2.01
C GLU A 200 10.47 -16.96 2.93
N VAL A 201 9.13 -17.00 2.91
CA VAL A 201 8.31 -16.22 3.84
C VAL A 201 8.14 -17.06 5.11
N LEU A 202 8.58 -16.51 6.23
CA LEU A 202 8.47 -17.09 7.55
C LEU A 202 7.53 -16.22 8.39
N GLU A 203 7.16 -16.71 9.57
CA GLU A 203 6.38 -15.92 10.51
C GLU A 203 7.12 -14.61 10.86
N ASN A 204 6.45 -13.46 10.65
CA ASN A 204 6.96 -12.10 10.87
C ASN A 204 8.18 -11.65 10.03
N GLN A 205 8.70 -12.48 9.11
CA GLN A 205 9.95 -12.17 8.39
C GLN A 205 10.09 -12.87 7.05
N ILE A 206 10.93 -12.33 6.18
CA ILE A 206 11.37 -12.96 4.93
C ILE A 206 12.84 -13.38 5.09
N LEU A 207 13.11 -14.67 4.88
CA LEU A 207 14.45 -15.20 4.75
C LEU A 207 14.91 -15.03 3.30
N LEU A 208 15.96 -14.27 3.08
CA LEU A 208 16.59 -14.03 1.78
C LEU A 208 17.84 -14.92 1.67
N LYS A 209 18.03 -15.58 0.51
CA LYS A 209 19.16 -16.47 0.25
C LYS A 209 19.86 -16.10 -1.05
N LYS A 210 21.19 -16.19 -1.07
CA LYS A 210 22.02 -16.07 -2.28
C LYS A 210 22.08 -17.33 -3.09
#